data_AF-A0A8T2U9V8-F1
#
_entry.id   AF-A0A8T2U9V8-F1
#
_cell.length_a   1.000
_cell.length_b   1.000
_cell.length_c   1.000
_cell.angle_alpha   90.00
_cell.angle_beta   90.00
_cell.angle_gamma   90.00
#
_symmetry.space_group_name_H-M   'P 1'
#
loop_
_entity.id
_entity.type
_entity.pdbx_description
1 polymer ?
#
loop_
_entity_poly.entity_id
_entity_poly.type
_entity_poly.pdbx_seq_one_letter_code
_entity_poly.pdbx_strand_id
1 'polypeptide(L)'
;MRGGTPNMDVVNENLAKLEKVLDIYEEHLSKSEYLAGDFFSLADLSHIPYTHYLINIAKKGDVITSRKHVNEWWQKISSRPSWQKVVELASNK
;
A
#
# COMPACT_ATOMS: atom_id res chain seq x y z
N MET A 1 8.96 5.53 -16.93
CA MET A 1 8.47 6.78 -16.33
C MET A 1 9.47 7.88 -16.65
N ARG A 2 9.08 8.92 -17.40
CA ARG A 2 9.95 10.09 -17.58
C ARG A 2 9.84 10.93 -16.31
N GLY A 3 10.97 11.15 -15.63
CA GLY A 3 11.03 11.94 -14.42
C GLY A 3 10.81 13.43 -14.71
N GLY A 4 10.01 14.07 -13.88
CA GLY A 4 9.77 15.51 -13.84
C GLY A 4 9.35 15.90 -12.43
N THR A 5 9.28 17.19 -12.13
CA THR A 5 8.83 17.65 -10.81
C THR A 5 7.36 17.24 -10.60
N PRO A 6 7.01 16.59 -9.47
CA PRO A 6 5.62 16.26 -9.16
C PRO A 6 4.74 17.51 -9.09
N ASN A 7 3.53 17.44 -9.63
CA ASN A 7 2.51 18.45 -9.37
C ASN A 7 1.94 18.24 -7.95
N MET A 8 2.30 19.13 -7.03
CA MET A 8 1.94 18.97 -5.62
C MET A 8 0.44 19.15 -5.34
N ASP A 9 -0.29 19.91 -6.16
CA ASP A 9 -1.74 20.06 -6.00
C ASP A 9 -2.44 18.73 -6.28
N VAL A 10 -2.03 18.04 -7.36
CA VAL A 10 -2.53 16.70 -7.71
C VAL A 10 -2.15 15.68 -6.64
N VAL A 11 -0.93 15.75 -6.09
CA VAL A 11 -0.49 14.86 -5.00
C VAL A 11 -1.36 15.05 -3.77
N ASN A 12 -1.55 16.28 -3.30
CA ASN A 12 -2.31 16.57 -2.09
C ASN A 12 -3.80 16.20 -2.24
N GLU A 13 -4.39 16.50 -3.40
CA GLU A 13 -5.78 16.11 -3.70
C GLU A 13 -5.97 14.59 -3.62
N ASN A 14 -5.06 13.83 -4.23
CA ASN A 14 -5.18 12.36 -4.24
C ASN A 14 -4.79 11.72 -2.91
N LEU A 15 -3.88 12.33 -2.14
CA LEU A 15 -3.61 11.88 -0.76
C LEU A 15 -4.86 12.03 0.11
N ALA A 16 -5.56 13.17 0.04
CA ALA A 16 -6.81 13.36 0.79
C ALA A 16 -7.92 12.36 0.39
N LYS A 17 -7.97 11.97 -0.89
CA LYS A 17 -8.88 10.90 -1.34
C LYS A 17 -8.45 9.53 -0.84
N LEU A 18 -7.15 9.23 -0.89
CA LEU A 18 -6.58 7.97 -0.43
C LEU A 18 -6.80 7.78 1.06
N GLU A 19 -6.60 8.82 1.88
CA GLU A 19 -6.86 8.76 3.32
C GLU A 19 -8.27 8.30 3.63
N LYS A 20 -9.29 8.81 2.94
CA LYS A 20 -10.69 8.37 3.11
C LYS A 20 -10.90 6.90 2.75
N VAL A 21 -10.23 6.41 1.70
CA VAL A 21 -10.28 4.98 1.34
C VAL A 21 -9.61 4.14 2.42
N LEU A 22 -8.47 4.59 2.94
CA LEU A 22 -7.74 3.90 3.98
C LEU A 22 -8.47 3.92 5.32
N ASP A 23 -9.29 4.92 5.61
CA ASP A 23 -10.17 4.94 6.79
C ASP A 23 -11.24 3.83 6.71
N ILE A 24 -11.80 3.58 5.52
CA ILE A 24 -12.72 2.46 5.29
C ILE A 24 -11.96 1.14 5.43
N TYR A 25 -10.73 1.05 4.92
CA TYR A 25 -9.92 -0.15 5.06
C TYR A 25 -9.56 -0.42 6.51
N GLU A 26 -9.27 0.61 7.31
CA GLU A 26 -8.98 0.46 8.74
C GLU A 26 -10.17 -0.14 9.48
N GLU A 27 -11.39 0.35 9.22
CA GLU A 27 -12.60 -0.22 9.82
C GLU A 27 -12.81 -1.67 9.36
N HIS A 28 -12.66 -1.94 8.05
CA HIS A 28 -12.84 -3.29 7.50
C HIS A 28 -11.81 -4.28 8.06
N LEU A 29 -10.53 -3.91 8.06
CA LEU A 29 -9.42 -4.74 8.52
C LEU A 29 -9.38 -4.88 10.06
N SER A 30 -10.13 -4.06 10.80
CA SER A 30 -10.38 -4.30 12.22
C SER A 30 -11.28 -5.53 12.46
N LYS A 31 -12.03 -5.97 11.44
CA LYS A 31 -13.02 -7.06 11.51
C LYS A 31 -12.63 -8.27 10.66
N SER A 32 -11.77 -8.10 9.66
CA SER A 32 -11.35 -9.15 8.73
C SER A 32 -9.84 -9.11 8.52
N GLU A 33 -9.23 -10.28 8.31
CA GLU A 33 -7.77 -10.35 8.20
C GLU A 33 -7.21 -9.78 6.87
N TYR A 34 -8.03 -9.79 5.82
CA TYR A 34 -7.71 -9.34 4.46
C TYR A 34 -8.90 -8.61 3.82
N LEU A 35 -8.66 -8.00 2.66
CA LEU A 35 -9.68 -7.21 1.97
C LEU A 35 -10.89 -8.04 1.49
N ALA A 36 -10.69 -9.33 1.21
CA ALA A 36 -11.75 -10.25 0.79
C ALA A 36 -12.29 -11.16 1.93
N GLY A 37 -11.92 -10.88 3.19
CA GLY A 37 -12.28 -11.70 4.34
C GLY A 37 -11.04 -12.33 5.00
N ASP A 38 -11.12 -13.59 5.42
CA ASP A 38 -10.08 -14.21 6.25
C ASP A 38 -9.04 -15.03 5.46
N PHE A 39 -8.85 -14.71 4.18
CA PHE A 39 -7.81 -15.32 3.35
C PHE A 39 -7.17 -14.31 2.38
N PHE A 40 -5.88 -14.49 2.13
CA PHE A 40 -5.14 -13.70 1.15
C PHE A 40 -5.70 -13.96 -0.25
N SER A 41 -6.06 -12.89 -0.96
CA SER A 41 -6.72 -12.99 -2.26
C SER A 41 -6.09 -12.06 -3.30
N LEU A 42 -6.63 -12.10 -4.52
CA LEU A 42 -6.26 -11.15 -5.56
C LEU A 42 -6.56 -9.69 -5.15
N ALA A 43 -7.55 -9.47 -4.27
CA ALA A 43 -7.86 -8.14 -3.75
C ALA A 43 -6.62 -7.55 -3.04
N ASP A 44 -5.97 -8.31 -2.16
CA ASP A 44 -4.78 -7.88 -1.43
C ASP A 44 -3.56 -7.76 -2.36
N LEU A 45 -3.34 -8.77 -3.20
CA LEU A 45 -2.21 -8.82 -4.13
C LEU A 45 -2.14 -7.58 -5.03
N SER A 46 -3.30 -7.12 -5.53
CA SER A 46 -3.40 -5.98 -6.44
C SER A 46 -2.90 -4.67 -5.84
N HIS A 47 -2.89 -4.53 -4.51
CA HIS A 47 -2.46 -3.32 -3.82
C HIS A 47 -0.94 -3.26 -3.59
N ILE A 48 -0.25 -4.41 -3.65
CA ILE A 48 1.15 -4.49 -3.21
C ILE A 48 2.10 -3.58 -4.01
N PRO A 49 2.08 -3.56 -5.37
CA PRO A 49 3.07 -2.80 -6.13
C PRO A 49 2.99 -1.29 -5.88
N TYR A 50 1.79 -0.72 -5.88
CA TYR A 50 1.61 0.72 -5.68
C TYR A 50 1.81 1.14 -4.23
N THR A 51 1.44 0.30 -3.26
CA THR A 51 1.71 0.58 -1.84
C THR A 51 3.22 0.54 -1.56
N HIS A 52 3.94 -0.42 -2.15
CA HIS A 52 5.39 -0.47 -2.08
C HIS A 52 6.04 0.80 -2.66
N TYR A 53 5.57 1.27 -3.81
CA TYR A 53 6.04 2.52 -4.41
C TYR A 53 5.74 3.73 -3.53
N LEU A 54 4.51 3.83 -3.01
CA LEU A 54 4.06 4.92 -2.15
C LEU A 54 4.97 5.08 -0.92
N ILE A 55 5.31 3.96 -0.29
CA ILE A 55 6.16 3.93 0.91
C ILE A 55 7.62 4.21 0.57
N ASN A 56 8.20 3.45 -0.37
CA ASN A 56 9.66 3.43 -0.55
C ASN A 56 10.18 4.50 -1.51
N ILE A 57 9.36 4.92 -2.49
CA ILE A 57 9.78 5.85 -3.54
C ILE A 57 9.14 7.22 -3.34
N ALA A 58 7.81 7.27 -3.18
CA ALA A 58 7.10 8.54 -3.02
C ALA A 58 7.25 9.16 -1.64
N LYS A 59 7.76 8.41 -0.64
CA LYS A 59 7.94 8.83 0.76
C LYS A 59 6.64 9.37 1.39
N LYS A 60 5.52 8.73 1.05
CA LYS A 60 4.18 9.01 1.58
C LYS A 60 3.62 7.81 2.34
N GLY A 61 4.51 7.03 2.96
CA GLY A 61 4.15 5.82 3.69
C GLY A 61 3.42 6.08 5.01
N ASP A 62 3.45 7.31 5.51
CA ASP A 62 2.78 7.76 6.73
C ASP A 62 1.27 7.52 6.69
N VAL A 63 0.63 7.66 5.52
CA VAL A 63 -0.81 7.34 5.38
C VAL A 63 -1.12 5.86 5.59
N ILE A 64 -0.15 4.96 5.40
CA ILE A 64 -0.30 3.54 5.70
C ILE A 64 0.05 3.29 7.17
N THR A 65 1.21 3.76 7.64
CA THR A 65 1.73 3.43 8.97
C THR A 65 1.00 4.10 10.13
N SER A 66 0.24 5.17 9.88
CA SER A 66 -0.59 5.85 10.88
C SER A 66 -1.87 5.10 11.26
N ARG A 67 -2.27 4.10 10.47
CA ARG A 67 -3.47 3.29 10.66
C ARG A 67 -3.07 1.89 11.10
N LYS A 68 -3.55 1.44 12.26
CA LYS A 68 -3.04 0.23 12.92
C LYS A 68 -3.30 -1.02 12.07
N HIS A 69 -4.57 -1.26 11.72
CA HIS A 69 -4.98 -2.47 11.01
C HIS A 69 -4.51 -2.47 9.56
N VAL A 70 -4.54 -1.32 8.89
CA VAL A 70 -3.95 -1.14 7.56
C VAL A 70 -2.45 -1.40 7.57
N ASN A 71 -1.72 -0.91 8.57
CA ASN A 71 -0.28 -1.17 8.68
C ASN A 71 -0.01 -2.66 8.94
N GLU A 72 -0.73 -3.29 9.86
CA GLU A 72 -0.61 -4.74 10.13
C GLU A 72 -0.89 -5.56 8.86
N TRP A 73 -1.96 -5.25 8.13
CA TRP A 73 -2.26 -5.85 6.83
C TRP A 73 -1.13 -5.64 5.82
N TRP A 74 -0.61 -4.41 5.70
CA TRP A 74 0.51 -4.10 4.81
C TRP A 74 1.76 -4.93 5.14
N GLN A 75 2.17 -4.98 6.41
CA GLN A 75 3.32 -5.78 6.84
C GLN A 75 3.11 -7.27 6.50
N LYS A 76 1.89 -7.77 6.65
CA LYS A 76 1.56 -9.17 6.37
C LYS A 76 1.64 -9.49 4.88
N ILE A 77 1.06 -8.67 4.00
CA ILE A 77 1.03 -8.95 2.56
C ILE A 77 2.38 -8.67 1.89
N SER A 78 3.13 -7.66 2.37
CA SER A 78 4.43 -7.27 1.82
C SER A 78 5.59 -8.15 2.28
N SER A 79 5.44 -8.89 3.39
CA SER A 79 6.43 -9.87 3.84
C SER A 79 6.36 -11.22 3.12
N ARG A 80 5.40 -11.42 2.20
CA ARG A 80 5.24 -12.69 1.48
C ARG A 80 6.47 -13.00 0.62
N PRO A 81 7.00 -14.24 0.63
CA PRO A 81 8.19 -14.60 -0.15
C PRO A 81 8.06 -14.32 -1.65
N SER A 82 6.86 -14.51 -2.21
CA SER A 82 6.60 -14.22 -3.63
C SER A 82 6.77 -12.74 -3.96
N TRP A 83 6.34 -11.84 -3.08
CA TRP A 83 6.54 -10.40 -3.27
C TRP A 83 7.99 -9.99 -3.03
N GLN A 84 8.62 -10.51 -1.97
CA GLN A 84 10.04 -10.26 -1.71
C GLN A 84 10.91 -10.66 -2.90
N LYS A 85 10.57 -11.77 -3.58
CA LYS A 85 11.27 -12.17 -4.81
C LYS A 85 11.10 -11.15 -5.95
N VAL A 86 9.92 -10.57 -6.11
CA VAL A 86 9.69 -9.49 -7.10
C VAL A 86 10.52 -8.25 -6.77
N VAL A 87 10.61 -7.85 -5.50
CA VAL A 87 11.43 -6.72 -5.05
C VAL A 87 12.91 -6.97 -5.33
N GLU A 88 13.40 -8.19 -5.05
CA GLU A 88 14.77 -8.60 -5.36
C GLU A 88 15.05 -8.51 -6.87
N LEU A 89 14.17 -9.07 -7.71
CA LEU A 89 14.31 -9.03 -9.16
C LEU A 89 14.24 -7.61 -9.74
N ALA A 90 13.47 -6.71 -9.12
CA ALA A 90 13.39 -5.31 -9.51
C ALA A 90 14.60 -4.49 -9.08
N SER A 91 15.22 -4.83 -7.94
CA SER A 91 16.41 -4.15 -7.40
C SER A 91 17.72 -4.63 -8.02
N ASN A 92 17.75 -5.83 -8.59
CA ASN A 92 18.91 -6.40 -9.27
C ASN A 92 19.01 -6.00 -10.76
N LYS A 93 18.26 -4.97 -11.17
CA LYS A 93 18.34 -4.33 -12.49
C LYS A 93 18.98 -2.96 -12.37
#